data_AF-A0A7X8T223-F1
#
_entry.id   AF-A0A7X8T223-F1
#
_cell.length_a   1.000
_cell.length_b   1.000
_cell.length_c   1.000
_cell.angle_alpha   90.00
_cell.angle_beta   90.00
_cell.angle_gamma   90.00
#
_symmetry.space_group_name_H-M   'P 1'
#
loop_
_entity.id
_entity.type
_entity.pdbx_description
1 polymer ?
#
loop_
_entity_poly.entity_id
_entity_poly.type
_entity_poly.pdbx_seq_one_letter_code
_entity_poly.pdbx_strand_id
1 'polypeptide(L)'
;MTSVDTDLLETFISDEEAAFAEKRQGKFWPANHHRIAPLATKLSGLLNPNQRTAFYFHFMRVAGGAPAVNDKEMPLLTEAYRRMLPDLDLKGVIQMSRRHELLFVFGFDDTGALSAGETQISTALKARLKLLGQVGAYTSMPAQMDKKAKFAAFTSEAPRILETLRHLEYRHDRRYSEDLYDVTNLRFWGMVFICLLNKDTRADIVADMFEGPYQLMRRVEQIATLHRYVQVVLPDATPDEARFLSLAAKLADIESARRNTAESVALSRKLGLPFADDEDWEINIAIPMRGAQGHALIARDVVRLQIRPKPDWQWELRVRTSSRGEFSERERGSSRNDLKIPALGKGNLASFPDWLKQLRHHDLDFDVDAADIRVGRKRAAAKIVSAWLAG
;
A
#
# COMPACT_ATOMS: atom_id res chain seq x y z
N MET A 1 40.10 22.46 -20.42
CA MET A 1 39.66 21.05 -20.46
C MET A 1 38.70 20.87 -19.30
N THR A 2 37.41 20.75 -19.57
CA THR A 2 36.42 20.38 -18.55
C THR A 2 36.69 18.94 -18.09
N SER A 3 36.43 18.65 -16.81
CA SER A 3 36.62 17.29 -16.29
C SER A 3 35.53 16.38 -16.83
N VAL A 4 35.83 15.09 -17.04
CA VAL A 4 34.85 14.08 -17.50
C VAL A 4 33.61 14.07 -16.61
N ASP A 5 33.77 14.32 -15.31
CA ASP A 5 32.67 14.40 -14.35
C ASP A 5 31.82 15.67 -14.54
N THR A 6 32.44 16.81 -14.89
CA THR A 6 31.74 18.05 -15.22
C THR A 6 30.86 17.85 -16.45
N ASP A 7 31.44 17.32 -17.54
CA ASP A 7 30.71 17.07 -18.79
C ASP A 7 29.55 16.09 -18.57
N LEU A 8 29.74 15.06 -17.72
CA LEU A 8 28.70 14.10 -17.35
C LEU A 8 27.51 14.78 -16.66
N LEU A 9 27.77 15.67 -15.70
CA LEU A 9 26.74 16.37 -14.95
C LEU A 9 26.03 17.43 -15.80
N GLU A 10 26.75 18.17 -16.63
CA GLU A 10 26.17 19.16 -17.54
C GLU A 10 25.30 18.51 -18.62
N THR A 11 25.73 17.36 -19.14
CA THR A 11 24.92 16.56 -20.09
C THR A 11 23.64 16.07 -19.43
N PHE A 12 23.71 15.59 -18.18
CA PHE A 12 22.52 15.19 -17.43
C PHE A 12 21.54 16.35 -17.24
N ILE A 13 22.02 17.53 -16.83
CA ILE A 13 21.17 18.72 -16.64
C ILE A 13 20.51 19.09 -17.97
N SER A 14 21.28 19.22 -19.05
CA SER A 14 20.77 19.64 -20.35
C SER A 14 19.72 18.68 -20.91
N ASP A 15 19.96 17.36 -20.84
CA ASP A 15 18.99 16.34 -21.30
C ASP A 15 17.69 16.37 -20.48
N GLU A 16 17.78 16.52 -19.16
CA GLU A 16 16.60 16.59 -18.30
C GLU A 16 15.85 17.92 -18.40
N GLU A 17 16.52 19.05 -18.66
CA GLU A 17 15.89 20.35 -18.92
C GLU A 17 15.08 20.30 -20.23
N ALA A 18 15.69 19.82 -21.31
CA ALA A 18 15.02 19.67 -22.60
C ALA A 18 13.85 18.69 -22.52
N ALA A 19 14.02 17.56 -21.84
CA ALA A 19 12.96 16.58 -21.61
C ALA A 19 11.81 17.13 -20.75
N PHE A 20 12.13 17.95 -19.74
CA PHE A 20 11.13 18.50 -18.84
C PHE A 20 10.23 19.54 -19.53
N ALA A 21 10.76 20.32 -20.47
CA ALA A 21 9.96 21.22 -21.31
C ALA A 21 8.84 20.48 -22.07
N GLU A 22 9.09 19.22 -22.44
CA GLU A 22 8.13 18.32 -23.08
C GLU A 22 7.33 17.45 -22.08
N LYS A 23 7.47 17.70 -20.78
CA LYS A 23 6.88 16.88 -19.70
C LYS A 23 7.19 15.39 -19.89
N ARG A 24 8.47 15.06 -20.02
CA ARG A 24 8.98 13.68 -19.97
C ARG A 24 10.26 13.57 -19.16
N GLN A 25 10.72 12.34 -18.96
CA GLN A 25 12.06 12.07 -18.43
C GLN A 25 13.11 12.11 -19.55
N GLY A 26 14.30 12.58 -19.21
CA GLY A 26 15.49 12.49 -20.05
C GLY A 26 15.91 11.04 -20.30
N LYS A 27 16.66 10.83 -21.39
CA LYS A 27 17.19 9.52 -21.79
C LYS A 27 18.54 9.24 -21.14
N PHE A 28 19.21 10.27 -20.62
CA PHE A 28 20.56 10.18 -20.10
C PHE A 28 20.61 9.52 -18.71
N TRP A 29 19.65 9.85 -17.83
CA TRP A 29 19.60 9.31 -16.46
C TRP A 29 19.54 7.78 -16.40
N PRO A 30 18.63 7.07 -17.11
CA PRO A 30 18.54 5.62 -17.02
C PRO A 30 19.87 4.90 -17.26
N ALA A 31 20.65 5.37 -18.24
CA ALA A 31 21.95 4.78 -18.58
C ALA A 31 23.10 5.20 -17.64
N ASN A 32 23.01 6.38 -16.99
CA ASN A 32 24.15 6.98 -16.29
C ASN A 32 23.92 7.22 -14.79
N HIS A 33 22.76 6.88 -14.23
CA HIS A 33 22.41 7.15 -12.82
C HIS A 33 23.48 6.64 -11.82
N HIS A 34 24.08 5.48 -12.07
CA HIS A 34 25.12 4.88 -11.25
C HIS A 34 26.43 5.68 -11.22
N ARG A 35 26.69 6.50 -12.26
CA ARG A 35 27.85 7.42 -12.33
C ARG A 35 27.50 8.80 -11.79
N ILE A 36 26.26 9.24 -11.98
CA ILE A 36 25.78 10.56 -11.57
C ILE A 36 25.54 10.62 -10.06
N ALA A 37 24.86 9.64 -9.47
CA ALA A 37 24.46 9.67 -8.06
C ALA A 37 25.65 9.83 -7.08
N PRO A 38 26.80 9.16 -7.25
CA PRO A 38 27.98 9.38 -6.40
C PRO A 38 28.52 10.82 -6.42
N LEU A 39 28.32 11.55 -7.52
CA LEU A 39 28.83 12.92 -7.70
C LEU A 39 27.99 13.99 -6.97
N ALA A 40 26.79 13.65 -6.46
CA ALA A 40 25.92 14.60 -5.75
C ALA A 40 26.59 15.25 -4.52
N THR A 41 27.62 14.62 -3.95
CA THR A 41 28.40 15.13 -2.81
C THR A 41 29.57 16.04 -3.21
N LYS A 42 29.92 16.13 -4.50
CA LYS A 42 31.10 16.83 -5.02
C LYS A 42 30.74 18.02 -5.93
N LEU A 43 29.47 18.36 -6.04
CA LEU A 43 28.96 19.31 -7.03
C LEU A 43 29.60 20.71 -6.93
N SER A 44 29.94 21.17 -5.72
CA SER A 44 30.52 22.50 -5.51
C SER A 44 31.86 22.71 -6.22
N GLY A 45 32.60 21.63 -6.50
CA GLY A 45 33.85 21.68 -7.26
C GLY A 45 33.68 21.42 -8.76
N LEU A 46 32.47 21.06 -9.21
CA LEU A 46 32.20 20.62 -10.58
C LEU A 46 31.26 21.57 -11.33
N LEU A 47 30.37 22.25 -10.62
CA LEU A 47 29.28 23.05 -11.18
C LEU A 47 29.16 24.40 -10.48
N ASN A 48 28.72 25.41 -11.23
CA ASN A 48 28.38 26.72 -10.66
C ASN A 48 27.04 26.68 -9.87
N PRO A 49 26.70 27.68 -9.04
CA PRO A 49 25.47 27.67 -8.22
C PRO A 49 24.16 27.44 -9.00
N ASN A 50 24.02 28.01 -10.19
CA ASN A 50 22.81 27.84 -11.02
C ASN A 50 22.70 26.40 -11.52
N GLN A 51 23.80 25.84 -12.04
CA GLN A 51 23.88 24.45 -12.47
C GLN A 51 23.62 23.49 -11.31
N ARG A 52 24.10 23.78 -10.09
CA ARG A 52 23.82 22.97 -8.91
C ARG A 52 22.35 22.97 -8.53
N THR A 53 21.69 24.11 -8.62
CA THR A 53 20.24 24.23 -8.39
C THR A 53 19.47 23.41 -9.44
N ALA A 54 19.84 23.52 -10.72
CA ALA A 54 19.25 22.71 -11.80
C ALA A 54 19.48 21.21 -11.59
N PHE A 55 20.71 20.83 -11.20
CA PHE A 55 21.04 19.45 -10.84
C PHE A 55 20.13 18.93 -9.72
N TYR A 56 20.00 19.65 -8.60
CA TYR A 56 19.18 19.21 -7.48
C TYR A 56 17.71 19.07 -7.84
N PHE A 57 17.18 19.99 -8.67
CA PHE A 57 15.81 19.93 -9.16
C PHE A 57 15.58 18.64 -9.97
N HIS A 58 16.43 18.38 -10.96
CA HIS A 58 16.31 17.19 -11.80
C HIS A 58 16.60 15.91 -11.02
N PHE A 59 17.60 15.91 -10.14
CA PHE A 59 17.94 14.77 -9.30
C PHE A 59 16.75 14.37 -8.41
N MET A 60 16.14 15.33 -7.70
CA MET A 60 14.93 15.06 -6.90
C MET A 60 13.80 14.47 -7.72
N ARG A 61 13.64 14.97 -8.95
CA ARG A 61 12.62 14.48 -9.87
C ARG A 61 12.87 13.02 -10.27
N VAL A 62 14.03 12.69 -10.83
CA VAL A 62 14.30 11.39 -11.45
C VAL A 62 14.76 10.31 -10.47
N ALA A 63 15.48 10.68 -9.41
CA ALA A 63 15.89 9.74 -8.35
C ALA A 63 14.75 9.45 -7.36
N GLY A 64 13.72 10.31 -7.33
CA GLY A 64 12.54 10.14 -6.48
C GLY A 64 12.79 10.48 -5.00
N GLY A 65 13.76 11.34 -4.70
CA GLY A 65 14.03 11.90 -3.37
C GLY A 65 15.19 12.90 -3.37
N ALA A 66 15.33 13.67 -2.28
CA ALA A 66 16.42 14.64 -2.14
C ALA A 66 17.77 13.99 -1.84
N PRO A 67 18.89 14.50 -2.41
CA PRO A 67 20.22 14.04 -2.04
C PRO A 67 20.62 14.56 -0.66
N ALA A 68 21.49 13.83 0.01
CA ALA A 68 22.15 14.34 1.21
C ALA A 68 23.22 15.37 0.81
N VAL A 69 23.15 16.55 1.42
CA VAL A 69 24.10 17.64 1.16
C VAL A 69 24.75 18.14 2.46
N ASN A 70 25.70 19.07 2.38
CA ASN A 70 26.26 19.77 3.53
C ASN A 70 25.55 21.12 3.74
N ASP A 71 25.83 21.81 4.86
CA ASP A 71 25.13 23.06 5.19
C ASP A 71 25.32 24.17 4.14
N LYS A 72 26.45 24.20 3.41
CA LYS A 72 26.72 25.19 2.37
C LYS A 72 25.82 25.00 1.14
N GLU A 73 25.38 23.78 0.88
CA GLU A 73 24.50 23.44 -0.25
C GLU A 73 23.01 23.50 0.11
N MET A 74 22.65 23.56 1.41
CA MET A 74 21.26 23.59 1.86
C MET A 74 20.41 24.69 1.18
N PRO A 75 20.90 25.93 1.01
CA PRO A 75 20.14 26.97 0.33
C PRO A 75 19.84 26.63 -1.14
N LEU A 76 20.80 26.07 -1.87
CA LEU A 76 20.65 25.69 -3.28
C LEU A 76 19.71 24.50 -3.45
N LEU A 77 19.78 23.51 -2.55
CA LEU A 77 18.86 22.39 -2.52
C LEU A 77 17.43 22.84 -2.21
N THR A 78 17.26 23.77 -1.28
CA THR A 78 15.95 24.32 -0.91
C THR A 78 15.35 25.13 -2.06
N GLU A 79 16.17 25.93 -2.75
CA GLU A 79 15.74 26.65 -3.96
C GLU A 79 15.30 25.70 -5.07
N ALA A 80 16.05 24.63 -5.29
CA ALA A 80 15.66 23.59 -6.24
C ALA A 80 14.32 22.92 -5.87
N TYR A 81 14.04 22.74 -4.58
CA TYR A 81 12.76 22.21 -4.13
C TYR A 81 11.61 23.22 -4.38
N ARG A 82 11.82 24.51 -4.10
CA ARG A 82 10.83 25.57 -4.40
C ARG A 82 10.43 25.57 -5.88
N ARG A 83 11.41 25.46 -6.78
CA ARG A 83 11.18 25.36 -8.23
C ARG A 83 10.34 24.17 -8.65
N MET A 84 10.32 23.09 -7.87
CA MET A 84 9.58 21.87 -8.17
C MET A 84 8.12 21.89 -7.68
N LEU A 85 7.79 22.75 -6.71
CA LEU A 85 6.44 22.79 -6.11
C LEU A 85 5.29 22.91 -7.12
N PRO A 86 5.36 23.77 -8.16
CA PRO A 86 4.26 23.91 -9.12
C PRO A 86 3.95 22.61 -9.90
N ASP A 87 4.96 21.76 -10.07
CA ASP A 87 4.88 20.55 -10.89
C ASP A 87 4.87 19.25 -10.06
N LEU A 88 4.95 19.36 -8.72
CA LEU A 88 5.17 18.21 -7.84
C LEU A 88 4.04 17.17 -7.94
N ASP A 89 2.81 17.63 -8.19
CA ASP A 89 1.65 16.78 -8.39
C ASP A 89 1.48 16.31 -9.86
N LEU A 90 2.45 16.56 -10.76
CA LEU A 90 2.44 15.99 -12.12
C LEU A 90 3.02 14.57 -12.17
N LYS A 91 3.30 13.96 -11.01
CA LYS A 91 3.72 12.55 -10.93
C LYS A 91 2.76 11.68 -11.75
N GLY A 92 3.25 10.66 -12.47
CA GLY A 92 2.41 9.78 -13.30
C GLY A 92 2.14 10.28 -14.72
N VAL A 93 2.25 11.59 -14.96
CA VAL A 93 2.55 12.13 -16.30
C VAL A 93 4.06 12.12 -16.51
N ILE A 94 4.79 12.53 -15.47
CA ILE A 94 6.24 12.48 -15.42
C ILE A 94 6.74 11.82 -14.14
N GLN A 95 7.98 11.34 -14.18
CA GLN A 95 8.67 10.89 -12.97
C GLN A 95 8.84 12.09 -12.04
N MET A 96 8.39 11.96 -10.79
CA MET A 96 8.46 12.99 -9.74
C MET A 96 8.59 12.34 -8.36
N SER A 97 9.18 13.09 -7.43
CA SER A 97 9.15 12.76 -6.00
C SER A 97 7.73 12.82 -5.43
N ARG A 98 7.47 12.18 -4.27
CA ARG A 98 6.15 12.25 -3.62
C ARG A 98 6.08 13.46 -2.70
N ARG A 99 4.95 14.19 -2.74
CA ARG A 99 4.73 15.41 -1.95
C ARG A 99 4.96 15.23 -0.45
N HIS A 100 4.32 14.23 0.17
CA HIS A 100 4.47 13.96 1.61
C HIS A 100 5.92 13.68 2.05
N GLU A 101 6.72 13.05 1.17
CA GLU A 101 8.12 12.78 1.47
C GLU A 101 8.94 14.07 1.47
N LEU A 102 8.75 14.93 0.47
CA LEU A 102 9.48 16.19 0.38
C LEU A 102 9.01 17.22 1.40
N LEU A 103 7.72 17.29 1.68
CA LEU A 103 7.18 18.14 2.75
C LEU A 103 7.77 17.72 4.11
N PHE A 104 7.85 16.42 4.40
CA PHE A 104 8.52 15.94 5.62
C PHE A 104 10.00 16.37 5.65
N VAL A 105 10.71 16.18 4.54
CA VAL A 105 12.15 16.47 4.41
C VAL A 105 12.46 17.94 4.53
N PHE A 106 11.71 18.82 3.87
CA PHE A 106 11.98 20.25 3.77
C PHE A 106 11.18 21.09 4.76
N GLY A 107 9.97 20.69 5.14
CA GLY A 107 9.15 21.38 6.12
C GLY A 107 8.26 22.48 5.58
N PHE A 108 8.06 22.55 4.27
CA PHE A 108 7.12 23.45 3.64
C PHE A 108 6.68 22.90 2.28
N ASP A 109 5.57 23.41 1.75
CA ASP A 109 5.19 23.27 0.35
C ASP A 109 4.55 24.57 -0.16
N ASP A 110 3.86 24.53 -1.31
CA ASP A 110 3.17 25.68 -1.91
C ASP A 110 1.99 26.20 -1.07
N THR A 111 1.54 25.44 -0.06
CA THR A 111 0.43 25.83 0.83
C THR A 111 0.90 26.38 2.17
N GLY A 112 2.19 26.33 2.47
CA GLY A 112 2.78 26.91 3.67
C GLY A 112 3.87 26.05 4.30
N ALA A 113 4.40 26.53 5.42
CA ALA A 113 5.39 25.81 6.22
C ALA A 113 4.73 25.01 7.36
N LEU A 114 5.39 23.92 7.75
CA LEU A 114 5.05 23.18 8.98
C LEU A 114 5.32 24.06 10.20
N SER A 115 4.58 23.82 11.30
CA SER A 115 4.75 24.53 12.56
C SER A 115 6.16 24.37 13.14
N ALA A 116 6.76 23.19 13.00
CA ALA A 116 8.16 22.94 13.37
C ALA A 116 9.19 23.65 12.48
N GLY A 117 8.73 24.31 11.40
CA GLY A 117 9.55 25.09 10.48
C GLY A 117 10.28 24.29 9.41
N GLU A 118 10.90 25.07 8.53
CA GLU A 118 11.73 24.59 7.42
C GLU A 118 13.03 23.93 7.89
N THR A 119 13.61 23.11 7.03
CA THR A 119 14.84 22.36 7.28
C THR A 119 16.04 23.18 6.89
N GLN A 120 16.73 23.77 7.87
CA GLN A 120 17.83 24.69 7.61
C GLN A 120 19.22 24.03 7.66
N ILE A 121 19.35 22.87 8.32
CA ILE A 121 20.65 22.23 8.56
C ILE A 121 20.73 20.83 7.97
N SER A 122 21.91 20.46 7.49
CA SER A 122 22.18 19.20 6.80
C SER A 122 22.08 17.97 7.70
N THR A 123 22.31 18.11 9.01
CA THR A 123 22.16 17.02 9.98
C THR A 123 20.70 16.56 10.07
N ALA A 124 19.77 17.52 10.18
CA ALA A 124 18.33 17.25 10.16
C ALA A 124 17.88 16.67 8.82
N LEU A 125 18.38 17.23 7.69
CA LEU A 125 18.13 16.67 6.36
C LEU A 125 18.53 15.19 6.29
N LYS A 126 19.76 14.86 6.68
CA LYS A 126 20.28 13.47 6.63
C LYS A 126 19.49 12.52 7.53
N ALA A 127 19.09 12.96 8.72
CA ALA A 127 18.25 12.17 9.61
C ALA A 127 16.89 11.82 8.95
N ARG A 128 16.25 12.81 8.32
CA ARG A 128 14.97 12.65 7.62
C ARG A 128 15.10 11.78 6.37
N LEU A 129 16.17 11.95 5.59
CA LEU A 129 16.46 11.07 4.45
C LEU A 129 16.71 9.62 4.89
N LYS A 130 17.37 9.40 6.04
CA LYS A 130 17.54 8.07 6.61
C LYS A 130 16.20 7.43 6.98
N LEU A 131 15.28 8.21 7.55
CA LEU A 131 13.91 7.76 7.83
C LEU A 131 13.16 7.40 6.53
N LEU A 132 13.24 8.25 5.50
CA LEU A 132 12.63 7.94 4.21
C LEU A 132 13.19 6.66 3.58
N GLY A 133 14.51 6.45 3.69
CA GLY A 133 15.16 5.21 3.30
C GLY A 133 14.59 4.00 4.07
N GLN A 134 14.37 4.15 5.38
CA GLN A 134 13.76 3.11 6.19
C GLN A 134 12.33 2.78 5.75
N VAL A 135 11.43 3.77 5.63
CA VAL A 135 10.03 3.50 5.23
C VAL A 135 9.92 2.98 3.80
N GLY A 136 10.89 3.32 2.93
CA GLY A 136 10.99 2.86 1.55
C GLY A 136 11.60 1.47 1.35
N ALA A 137 12.12 0.83 2.39
CA ALA A 137 12.83 -0.46 2.28
C ALA A 137 11.91 -1.70 2.16
N TYR A 138 10.60 -1.50 2.08
CA TYR A 138 9.61 -2.56 2.21
C TYR A 138 8.74 -2.71 0.97
N THR A 139 8.28 -3.95 0.73
CA THR A 139 7.42 -4.31 -0.42
C THR A 139 6.00 -4.68 0.00
N SER A 140 5.69 -4.74 1.30
CA SER A 140 4.35 -5.00 1.82
C SER A 140 4.13 -4.45 3.24
N MET A 141 2.88 -4.18 3.61
CA MET A 141 2.52 -3.73 4.96
C MET A 141 2.82 -4.78 6.04
N PRO A 142 2.55 -6.09 5.85
CA PRO A 142 2.94 -7.11 6.83
C PRO A 142 4.44 -7.07 7.14
N ALA A 143 5.28 -6.94 6.10
CA ALA A 143 6.72 -6.83 6.31
C ALA A 143 7.13 -5.56 7.09
N GLN A 144 6.39 -4.45 6.95
CA GLN A 144 6.62 -3.27 7.79
C GLN A 144 6.28 -3.55 9.25
N MET A 145 5.09 -4.09 9.51
CA MET A 145 4.60 -4.41 10.85
C MET A 145 5.51 -5.41 11.58
N ASP A 146 5.94 -6.48 10.89
CA ASP A 146 6.86 -7.50 11.42
C ASP A 146 8.24 -6.92 11.81
N LYS A 147 8.60 -5.77 11.25
CA LYS A 147 9.86 -5.08 11.54
C LYS A 147 9.66 -3.85 12.43
N LYS A 148 8.65 -3.87 13.32
CA LYS A 148 8.35 -2.86 14.35
C LYS A 148 9.60 -2.18 14.96
N ALA A 149 10.56 -2.98 15.41
CA ALA A 149 11.79 -2.47 16.04
C ALA A 149 12.64 -1.55 15.14
N LYS A 150 12.62 -1.75 13.81
CA LYS A 150 13.34 -0.88 12.87
C LYS A 150 12.69 0.49 12.70
N PHE A 151 11.38 0.59 12.92
CA PHE A 151 10.64 1.86 12.89
C PHE A 151 10.74 2.60 14.23
N ALA A 152 10.79 1.87 15.35
CA ALA A 152 10.89 2.45 16.70
C ALA A 152 12.10 3.40 16.86
N ALA A 153 13.20 3.14 16.15
CA ALA A 153 14.41 3.98 16.14
C ALA A 153 14.19 5.40 15.58
N PHE A 154 13.05 5.68 14.97
CA PHE A 154 12.71 6.96 14.32
C PHE A 154 11.57 7.70 15.03
N THR A 155 11.12 7.23 16.19
CA THR A 155 9.99 7.82 16.95
C THR A 155 10.22 9.28 17.37
N SER A 156 11.46 9.75 17.41
CA SER A 156 11.76 11.17 17.66
C SER A 156 11.25 12.11 16.56
N GLU A 157 11.08 11.62 15.33
CA GLU A 157 10.52 12.39 14.20
C GLU A 157 8.99 12.33 14.13
N ALA A 158 8.34 11.56 15.03
CA ALA A 158 6.88 11.36 15.00
C ALA A 158 6.06 12.67 15.06
N PRO A 159 6.42 13.69 15.87
CA PRO A 159 5.69 14.96 15.86
C PRO A 159 5.74 15.65 14.49
N ARG A 160 6.91 15.67 13.85
CA ARG A 160 7.06 16.26 12.51
C ARG A 160 6.31 15.47 11.44
N ILE A 161 6.29 14.15 11.55
CA ILE A 161 5.47 13.31 10.67
C ILE A 161 3.99 13.65 10.85
N LEU A 162 3.51 13.72 12.08
CA LEU A 162 2.11 14.07 12.36
C LEU A 162 1.74 15.44 11.77
N GLU A 163 2.60 16.46 11.95
CA GLU A 163 2.42 17.77 11.30
C GLU A 163 2.37 17.66 9.78
N THR A 164 3.27 16.89 9.17
CA THR A 164 3.30 16.65 7.72
C THR A 164 1.98 16.05 7.23
N LEU A 165 1.48 15.04 7.94
CA LEU A 165 0.25 14.35 7.57
C LEU A 165 -0.97 15.27 7.72
N ARG A 166 -1.04 16.05 8.81
CA ARG A 166 -2.10 17.05 9.03
C ARG A 166 -2.09 18.16 7.98
N HIS A 167 -0.91 18.68 7.63
CA HIS A 167 -0.73 19.69 6.58
C HIS A 167 -1.23 19.22 5.22
N LEU A 168 -1.13 17.92 4.96
CA LEU A 168 -1.66 17.30 3.75
C LEU A 168 -3.08 16.76 3.90
N GLU A 169 -3.73 17.00 5.04
CA GLU A 169 -5.06 16.46 5.34
C GLU A 169 -5.13 14.94 5.12
N TYR A 170 -4.02 14.23 5.42
CA TYR A 170 -3.84 12.79 5.20
C TYR A 170 -3.93 12.34 3.73
N ARG A 171 -3.93 13.29 2.79
CA ARG A 171 -3.89 13.05 1.34
C ARG A 171 -2.45 13.11 0.84
N HIS A 172 -1.77 11.96 0.89
CA HIS A 172 -0.37 11.86 0.49
C HIS A 172 -0.14 11.98 -1.03
N ASP A 173 -1.22 11.94 -1.80
CA ASP A 173 -1.26 12.06 -3.25
C ASP A 173 -2.49 12.88 -3.69
N ARG A 174 -2.25 14.12 -4.15
CA ARG A 174 -3.32 15.05 -4.56
C ARG A 174 -3.85 14.80 -5.97
N ARG A 175 -3.23 13.89 -6.73
CA ARG A 175 -3.53 13.65 -8.14
C ARG A 175 -4.83 12.90 -8.38
N TYR A 176 -5.03 11.86 -7.58
CA TYR A 176 -6.06 10.88 -7.86
C TYR A 176 -7.37 11.28 -7.19
N SER A 177 -8.46 11.04 -7.91
CA SER A 177 -9.80 10.91 -7.34
C SER A 177 -9.86 9.67 -6.44
N GLU A 178 -10.97 9.51 -5.73
CA GLU A 178 -11.14 8.42 -4.77
C GLU A 178 -10.84 7.03 -5.36
N ASP A 179 -11.29 6.77 -6.59
CA ASP A 179 -11.15 5.45 -7.25
C ASP A 179 -9.70 5.06 -7.59
N LEU A 180 -8.82 6.04 -7.81
CA LEU A 180 -7.42 5.81 -8.21
C LEU A 180 -6.44 6.05 -7.06
N TYR A 181 -6.94 6.38 -5.87
CA TYR A 181 -6.10 6.67 -4.71
C TYR A 181 -5.41 5.40 -4.19
N ASP A 182 -4.07 5.44 -4.09
CA ASP A 182 -3.25 4.36 -3.56
C ASP A 182 -3.30 4.32 -2.02
N VAL A 183 -4.36 3.72 -1.49
CA VAL A 183 -4.47 3.44 -0.04
C VAL A 183 -3.39 2.51 0.49
N THR A 184 -2.57 1.91 -0.39
CA THR A 184 -1.53 0.95 -0.02
C THR A 184 -0.12 1.52 0.01
N ASN A 185 0.03 2.83 -0.15
CA ASN A 185 1.33 3.49 -0.16
C ASN A 185 2.13 3.20 1.13
N LEU A 186 3.16 2.37 0.99
CA LEU A 186 3.98 1.89 2.11
C LEU A 186 4.78 3.00 2.79
N ARG A 187 5.17 4.07 2.08
CA ARG A 187 5.92 5.17 2.70
C ARG A 187 5.02 5.99 3.62
N PHE A 188 3.80 6.26 3.18
CA PHE A 188 2.76 6.88 4.01
C PHE A 188 2.44 6.03 5.24
N TRP A 189 2.20 4.72 5.07
CA TRP A 189 1.91 3.86 6.21
C TRP A 189 3.11 3.63 7.14
N GLY A 190 4.33 3.65 6.61
CA GLY A 190 5.55 3.63 7.41
C GLY A 190 5.68 4.87 8.30
N MET A 191 5.30 6.04 7.79
CA MET A 191 5.21 7.29 8.56
C MET A 191 4.12 7.20 9.65
N VAL A 192 2.91 6.75 9.30
CA VAL A 192 1.83 6.51 10.27
C VAL A 192 2.27 5.54 11.37
N PHE A 193 2.99 4.48 11.01
CA PHE A 193 3.49 3.50 11.97
C PHE A 193 4.48 4.10 12.96
N ILE A 194 5.35 5.02 12.53
CA ILE A 194 6.26 5.74 13.43
C ILE A 194 5.49 6.61 14.42
N CYS A 195 4.40 7.27 13.98
CA CYS A 195 3.51 7.99 14.90
C CYS A 195 2.84 7.03 15.90
N LEU A 196 2.34 5.88 15.44
CA LEU A 196 1.72 4.88 16.31
C LEU A 196 2.67 4.28 17.35
N LEU A 197 3.98 4.26 17.06
CA LEU A 197 5.02 3.79 17.99
C LEU A 197 5.45 4.84 19.01
N ASN A 198 5.10 6.11 18.81
CA ASN A 198 5.42 7.20 19.73
C ASN A 198 4.21 7.48 20.63
N LYS A 199 4.42 7.44 21.95
CA LYS A 199 3.33 7.64 22.95
C LYS A 199 2.65 9.01 22.85
N ASP A 200 3.41 10.04 22.52
CA ASP A 200 2.93 11.42 22.47
C ASP A 200 2.06 11.68 21.23
N THR A 201 2.21 10.89 20.16
CA THR A 201 1.49 11.11 18.89
C THR A 201 0.50 10.01 18.53
N ARG A 202 0.57 8.82 19.13
CA ARG A 202 -0.27 7.69 18.73
C ARG A 202 -1.76 7.87 18.96
N ALA A 203 -2.16 8.57 20.03
CA ALA A 203 -3.57 8.88 20.24
C ALA A 203 -4.09 9.86 19.17
N ASP A 204 -3.27 10.86 18.85
CA ASP A 204 -3.59 11.90 17.90
C ASP A 204 -3.69 11.39 16.47
N ILE A 205 -2.72 10.58 16.00
CA ILE A 205 -2.78 10.01 14.64
C ILE A 205 -4.01 9.13 14.45
N VAL A 206 -4.41 8.38 15.48
CA VAL A 206 -5.63 7.57 15.43
C VAL A 206 -6.86 8.48 15.40
N ALA A 207 -6.93 9.46 16.30
CA ALA A 207 -8.04 10.40 16.35
C ALA A 207 -8.22 11.14 15.02
N ASP A 208 -7.15 11.66 14.43
CA ASP A 208 -7.21 12.43 13.20
C ASP A 208 -7.75 11.60 12.02
N MET A 209 -7.29 10.37 11.87
CA MET A 209 -7.74 9.49 10.77
C MET A 209 -9.13 8.89 11.02
N PHE A 210 -9.53 8.73 12.29
CA PHE A 210 -10.76 8.05 12.65
C PHE A 210 -11.93 9.01 12.92
N GLU A 211 -11.74 9.95 13.86
CA GLU A 211 -12.74 10.91 14.36
C GLU A 211 -12.52 12.33 13.81
N GLY A 212 -11.35 12.59 13.24
CA GLY A 212 -10.93 13.93 12.83
C GLY A 212 -11.76 14.50 11.67
N PRO A 213 -11.66 15.82 11.46
CA PRO A 213 -12.42 16.54 10.44
C PRO A 213 -11.97 16.22 9.01
N TYR A 214 -10.91 15.42 8.85
CA TYR A 214 -10.28 15.15 7.57
C TYR A 214 -11.14 14.24 6.68
N GLN A 215 -11.29 14.64 5.42
CA GLN A 215 -11.95 13.83 4.40
C GLN A 215 -10.95 12.82 3.81
N LEU A 216 -10.82 11.67 4.48
CA LEU A 216 -9.96 10.59 4.00
C LEU A 216 -10.50 9.98 2.70
N MET A 217 -9.67 9.98 1.66
CA MET A 217 -9.93 9.23 0.43
C MET A 217 -10.03 7.74 0.74
N ARG A 218 -11.08 7.05 0.27
CA ARG A 218 -11.28 5.63 0.55
C ARG A 218 -11.21 5.33 2.05
N ARG A 219 -11.98 6.12 2.81
CA ARG A 219 -11.97 6.15 4.29
C ARG A 219 -12.07 4.76 4.90
N VAL A 220 -12.94 3.92 4.34
CA VAL A 220 -13.19 2.56 4.82
C VAL A 220 -11.91 1.72 4.76
N GLU A 221 -11.19 1.72 3.64
CA GLU A 221 -9.93 0.97 3.51
C GLU A 221 -8.79 1.55 4.35
N GLN A 222 -8.75 2.88 4.51
CA GLN A 222 -7.77 3.52 5.39
C GLN A 222 -8.01 3.15 6.86
N ILE A 223 -9.26 3.18 7.34
CA ILE A 223 -9.63 2.75 8.70
C ILE A 223 -9.27 1.27 8.93
N ALA A 224 -9.58 0.40 7.96
CA ALA A 224 -9.20 -1.01 8.01
C ALA A 224 -7.68 -1.21 8.16
N THR A 225 -6.91 -0.39 7.43
CA THR A 225 -5.45 -0.46 7.48
C THR A 225 -4.92 0.11 8.79
N LEU A 226 -5.44 1.25 9.25
CA LEU A 226 -5.10 1.83 10.53
C LEU A 226 -5.33 0.85 11.67
N HIS A 227 -6.48 0.16 11.70
CA HIS A 227 -6.77 -0.87 12.69
C HIS A 227 -5.68 -1.95 12.74
N ARG A 228 -5.21 -2.45 11.59
CA ARG A 228 -4.12 -3.45 11.55
C ARG A 228 -2.83 -2.95 12.19
N TYR A 229 -2.42 -1.70 11.92
CA TYR A 229 -1.23 -1.12 12.54
C TYR A 229 -1.45 -0.83 14.03
N VAL A 230 -2.64 -0.41 14.45
CA VAL A 230 -3.01 -0.21 15.86
C VAL A 230 -2.88 -1.53 16.64
N GLN A 231 -3.38 -2.65 16.10
CA GLN A 231 -3.26 -3.96 16.75
C GLN A 231 -1.80 -4.40 16.98
N VAL A 232 -0.87 -3.96 16.13
CA VAL A 232 0.56 -4.28 16.26
C VAL A 232 1.24 -3.50 17.41
N VAL A 233 0.77 -2.29 17.71
CA VAL A 233 1.33 -1.44 18.77
C VAL A 233 0.53 -1.50 20.08
N LEU A 234 -0.70 -2.02 20.04
CA LEU A 234 -1.58 -2.12 21.21
C LEU A 234 -0.94 -2.87 22.39
N PRO A 235 -0.16 -3.96 22.20
CA PRO A 235 0.54 -4.62 23.31
C PRO A 235 1.58 -3.74 24.02
N ASP A 236 2.04 -2.65 23.38
CA ASP A 236 3.01 -1.70 23.95
C ASP A 236 2.30 -0.50 24.63
N ALA A 237 0.97 -0.48 24.68
CA ALA A 237 0.20 0.57 25.35
C ALA A 237 0.23 0.40 26.86
N THR A 238 0.46 1.48 27.60
CA THR A 238 0.38 1.48 29.06
C THR A 238 -0.98 2.01 29.54
N PRO A 239 -1.43 1.68 30.77
CA PRO A 239 -2.76 2.04 31.26
C PRO A 239 -3.05 3.54 31.34
N ASP A 240 -2.01 4.38 31.46
CA ASP A 240 -2.08 5.84 31.45
C ASP A 240 -2.46 6.42 30.07
N GLU A 241 -2.45 5.61 29.01
CA GLU A 241 -2.75 6.00 27.64
C GLU A 241 -4.22 5.76 27.28
N ALA A 242 -5.11 6.11 28.22
CA ALA A 242 -6.55 5.84 28.16
C ALA A 242 -7.22 6.33 26.86
N ARG A 243 -6.79 7.47 26.31
CA ARG A 243 -7.31 8.00 25.03
C ARG A 243 -6.97 7.07 23.86
N PHE A 244 -5.72 6.60 23.77
CA PHE A 244 -5.31 5.67 22.71
C PHE A 244 -6.02 4.32 22.86
N LEU A 245 -6.10 3.78 24.08
CA LEU A 245 -6.81 2.53 24.36
C LEU A 245 -8.30 2.61 23.98
N SER A 246 -8.97 3.72 24.31
CA SER A 246 -10.37 3.95 23.93
C SER A 246 -10.55 4.01 22.42
N LEU A 247 -9.70 4.75 21.71
CA LEU A 247 -9.74 4.83 20.24
C LEU A 247 -9.47 3.47 19.57
N ALA A 248 -8.51 2.71 20.09
CA ALA A 248 -8.20 1.36 19.62
C ALA A 248 -9.40 0.42 19.79
N ALA A 249 -10.11 0.49 20.92
CA ALA A 249 -11.33 -0.28 21.15
C ALA A 249 -12.44 0.10 20.15
N LYS A 250 -12.71 1.40 19.94
CA LYS A 250 -13.70 1.85 18.95
C LYS A 250 -13.36 1.38 17.53
N LEU A 251 -12.08 1.44 17.14
CA LEU A 251 -11.62 0.92 15.85
C LEU A 251 -11.85 -0.59 15.74
N ALA A 252 -11.58 -1.34 16.80
CA ALA A 252 -11.82 -2.77 16.83
C ALA A 252 -13.32 -3.09 16.70
N ASP A 253 -14.20 -2.33 17.35
CA ASP A 253 -15.66 -2.50 17.24
C ASP A 253 -16.16 -2.27 15.80
N ILE A 254 -15.67 -1.22 15.14
CA ILE A 254 -16.03 -0.92 13.75
C ILE A 254 -15.57 -2.04 12.81
N GLU A 255 -14.33 -2.48 12.95
CA GLU A 255 -13.78 -3.53 12.09
C GLU A 255 -14.44 -4.89 12.37
N SER A 256 -14.79 -5.17 13.63
CA SER A 256 -15.61 -6.32 14.02
C SER A 256 -17.01 -6.24 13.39
N ALA A 257 -17.68 -5.09 13.45
CA ALA A 257 -18.98 -4.89 12.81
C ALA A 257 -18.90 -5.09 11.29
N ARG A 258 -17.90 -4.48 10.62
CA ARG A 258 -17.67 -4.67 9.18
C ARG A 258 -17.46 -6.15 8.84
N ARG A 259 -16.60 -6.84 9.58
CA ARG A 259 -16.36 -8.28 9.45
C ARG A 259 -17.64 -9.08 9.64
N ASN A 260 -18.45 -8.75 10.64
CA ASN A 260 -19.69 -9.46 10.95
C ASN A 260 -20.79 -9.31 9.90
N THR A 261 -20.73 -8.25 9.09
CA THR A 261 -21.61 -8.06 7.92
C THR A 261 -21.14 -8.77 6.65
N ALA A 262 -19.94 -9.35 6.65
CA ALA A 262 -19.40 -10.07 5.50
C ALA A 262 -20.24 -11.31 5.19
N GLU A 263 -20.50 -11.53 3.91
CA GLU A 263 -21.20 -12.68 3.37
C GLU A 263 -20.50 -14.00 3.74
N SER A 264 -19.17 -14.02 3.70
CA SER A 264 -18.38 -15.17 4.12
C SER A 264 -18.58 -15.54 5.59
N VAL A 265 -18.73 -14.53 6.46
CA VAL A 265 -19.03 -14.72 7.89
C VAL A 265 -20.48 -15.18 8.08
N ALA A 266 -21.42 -14.62 7.32
CA ALA A 266 -22.81 -15.08 7.33
C ALA A 266 -22.92 -16.56 6.90
N LEU A 267 -22.22 -16.97 5.84
CA LEU A 267 -22.15 -18.37 5.42
C LEU A 267 -21.53 -19.24 6.52
N SER A 268 -20.41 -18.82 7.08
CA SER A 268 -19.74 -19.55 8.17
C SER A 268 -20.68 -19.80 9.35
N ARG A 269 -21.44 -18.79 9.77
CA ARG A 269 -22.44 -18.90 10.85
C ARG A 269 -23.59 -19.82 10.45
N LYS A 270 -24.12 -19.69 9.22
CA LYS A 270 -25.18 -20.56 8.69
C LYS A 270 -24.76 -22.04 8.71
N LEU A 271 -23.50 -22.33 8.41
CA LEU A 271 -22.94 -23.67 8.43
C LEU A 271 -22.56 -24.16 9.84
N GLY A 272 -22.61 -23.31 10.86
CA GLY A 272 -22.16 -23.66 12.21
C GLY A 272 -20.65 -23.97 12.26
N LEU A 273 -19.84 -23.30 11.42
CA LEU A 273 -18.40 -23.52 11.44
C LEU A 273 -17.80 -22.99 12.75
N PRO A 274 -16.87 -23.74 13.37
CA PRO A 274 -16.44 -23.47 14.73
C PRO A 274 -15.36 -22.37 14.80
N PHE A 275 -15.49 -21.26 14.07
CA PHE A 275 -14.54 -20.14 14.13
C PHE A 275 -14.89 -19.16 15.25
N ALA A 276 -13.86 -18.57 15.88
CA ALA A 276 -14.09 -17.44 16.78
C ALA A 276 -14.41 -16.17 15.98
N ASP A 277 -15.09 -15.21 16.60
CA ASP A 277 -15.52 -13.97 15.93
C ASP A 277 -14.33 -13.13 15.44
N ASP A 278 -13.16 -13.22 16.09
CA ASP A 278 -11.92 -12.50 15.77
C ASP A 278 -10.88 -13.33 14.99
N GLU A 279 -11.07 -14.63 14.83
CA GLU A 279 -10.09 -15.54 14.22
C GLU A 279 -9.87 -15.28 12.72
N ASP A 280 -8.64 -15.01 12.26
CA ASP A 280 -8.35 -14.96 10.81
C ASP A 280 -8.31 -16.38 10.24
N TRP A 281 -9.40 -16.78 9.56
CA TRP A 281 -9.55 -18.11 8.97
C TRP A 281 -9.58 -18.08 7.45
N GLU A 282 -9.30 -19.23 6.83
CA GLU A 282 -9.39 -19.39 5.39
C GLU A 282 -9.94 -20.78 5.05
N ILE A 283 -10.90 -20.82 4.15
CA ILE A 283 -11.45 -22.03 3.55
C ILE A 283 -11.00 -22.07 2.09
N ASN A 284 -10.37 -23.15 1.67
CA ASN A 284 -10.03 -23.41 0.28
C ASN A 284 -10.77 -24.66 -0.18
N ILE A 285 -11.49 -24.55 -1.28
CA ILE A 285 -12.22 -25.64 -1.92
C ILE A 285 -11.68 -25.76 -3.34
N ALA A 286 -11.24 -26.95 -3.73
CA ALA A 286 -10.85 -27.27 -5.10
C ALA A 286 -11.63 -28.49 -5.57
N ILE A 287 -12.43 -28.33 -6.62
CA ILE A 287 -13.31 -29.39 -7.15
C ILE A 287 -12.85 -29.68 -8.58
N PRO A 288 -12.27 -30.86 -8.85
CA PRO A 288 -11.81 -31.21 -10.18
C PRO A 288 -13.00 -31.44 -11.12
N MET A 289 -12.79 -31.27 -12.41
CA MET A 289 -13.76 -31.71 -13.42
C MET A 289 -13.89 -33.24 -13.38
N ARG A 290 -15.10 -33.78 -13.61
CA ARG A 290 -15.32 -35.23 -13.61
C ARG A 290 -14.43 -35.91 -14.63
N GLY A 291 -13.70 -36.93 -14.20
CA GLY A 291 -12.73 -37.65 -15.05
C GLY A 291 -11.37 -36.97 -15.23
N ALA A 292 -11.13 -35.80 -14.61
CA ALA A 292 -9.81 -35.17 -14.63
C ALA A 292 -8.78 -36.03 -13.88
N GLN A 293 -7.57 -36.15 -14.45
CA GLN A 293 -6.47 -36.86 -13.82
C GLN A 293 -5.63 -35.94 -12.92
N GLY A 294 -5.21 -36.46 -11.76
CA GLY A 294 -4.36 -35.76 -10.81
C GLY A 294 -5.13 -35.14 -9.63
N HIS A 295 -4.38 -34.66 -8.63
CA HIS A 295 -4.94 -34.11 -7.41
C HIS A 295 -5.60 -32.73 -7.67
N ALA A 296 -6.78 -32.46 -7.08
CA ALA A 296 -7.58 -31.26 -7.32
C ALA A 296 -6.79 -29.93 -7.19
N LEU A 297 -5.83 -29.87 -6.27
CA LEU A 297 -4.93 -28.71 -6.09
C LEU A 297 -4.10 -28.34 -7.33
N ILE A 298 -3.62 -29.34 -8.07
CA ILE A 298 -2.76 -29.15 -9.25
C ILE A 298 -3.49 -29.38 -10.57
N ALA A 299 -4.76 -29.81 -10.49
CA ALA A 299 -5.60 -30.00 -11.66
C ALA A 299 -5.73 -28.70 -12.47
N ARG A 300 -5.69 -28.84 -13.80
CA ARG A 300 -5.88 -27.74 -14.75
C ARG A 300 -7.36 -27.48 -15.02
N ASP A 301 -8.17 -28.54 -14.95
CA ASP A 301 -9.63 -28.52 -15.13
C ASP A 301 -10.30 -28.60 -13.75
N VAL A 302 -10.57 -27.44 -13.16
CA VAL A 302 -10.94 -27.34 -11.74
C VAL A 302 -11.64 -26.02 -11.46
N VAL A 303 -12.59 -26.07 -10.53
CA VAL A 303 -13.13 -24.88 -9.87
C VAL A 303 -12.51 -24.74 -8.49
N ARG A 304 -12.05 -23.52 -8.18
CA ARG A 304 -11.47 -23.17 -6.89
C ARG A 304 -12.29 -22.05 -6.26
N LEU A 305 -12.71 -22.26 -5.02
CA LEU A 305 -13.35 -21.24 -4.20
C LEU A 305 -12.52 -21.04 -2.94
N GLN A 306 -12.09 -19.80 -2.72
CA GLN A 306 -11.43 -19.38 -1.50
C GLN A 306 -12.36 -18.46 -0.71
N ILE A 307 -12.48 -18.66 0.60
CA ILE A 307 -13.38 -17.90 1.48
C ILE A 307 -12.59 -17.44 2.71
N ARG A 308 -12.76 -16.18 3.10
CA ARG A 308 -12.06 -15.51 4.21
C ARG A 308 -13.01 -14.60 4.98
N PRO A 309 -12.76 -14.29 6.26
CA PRO A 309 -13.58 -13.36 7.03
C PRO A 309 -13.36 -11.88 6.65
N LYS A 310 -12.37 -11.57 5.81
CA LYS A 310 -11.96 -10.18 5.52
C LYS A 310 -12.97 -9.49 4.59
N PRO A 311 -13.60 -8.37 5.01
CA PRO A 311 -14.62 -7.68 4.22
C PRO A 311 -14.18 -7.25 2.82
N ASP A 312 -12.89 -6.90 2.67
CA ASP A 312 -12.33 -6.38 1.43
C ASP A 312 -11.84 -7.48 0.47
N TRP A 313 -11.88 -8.76 0.91
CA TRP A 313 -11.53 -9.92 0.09
C TRP A 313 -12.20 -11.18 0.65
N GLN A 314 -13.54 -11.18 0.62
CA GLN A 314 -14.36 -12.19 1.33
C GLN A 314 -14.28 -13.55 0.67
N TRP A 315 -14.27 -13.56 -0.67
CA TRP A 315 -14.13 -14.77 -1.45
C TRP A 315 -13.52 -14.50 -2.83
N GLU A 316 -12.92 -15.54 -3.40
CA GLU A 316 -12.42 -15.55 -4.76
C GLU A 316 -12.78 -16.88 -5.42
N LEU A 317 -13.42 -16.80 -6.57
CA LEU A 317 -13.86 -17.94 -7.36
C LEU A 317 -13.10 -17.96 -8.67
N ARG A 318 -12.48 -19.10 -8.99
CA ARG A 318 -11.82 -19.31 -10.28
C ARG A 318 -12.23 -20.63 -10.88
N VAL A 319 -12.60 -20.62 -12.14
CA VAL A 319 -12.77 -21.82 -12.95
C VAL A 319 -11.70 -21.82 -14.02
N ARG A 320 -10.93 -22.89 -14.11
CA ARG A 320 -9.96 -23.06 -15.17
C ARG A 320 -10.27 -24.32 -15.93
N THR A 321 -10.22 -24.21 -17.26
CA THR A 321 -10.22 -25.37 -18.15
C THR A 321 -9.02 -25.28 -19.08
N SER A 322 -8.39 -26.41 -19.34
CA SER A 322 -7.24 -26.55 -20.21
C SER A 322 -7.56 -26.20 -21.66
N SER A 323 -8.80 -26.40 -22.09
CA SER A 323 -9.25 -26.26 -23.48
C SER A 323 -10.01 -24.97 -23.78
N ARG A 324 -10.70 -24.35 -22.81
CA ARG A 324 -11.61 -23.21 -23.06
C ARG A 324 -11.22 -21.90 -22.37
N GLY A 325 -10.25 -21.93 -21.44
CA GLY A 325 -9.75 -20.73 -20.78
C GLY A 325 -10.13 -20.62 -19.31
N GLU A 326 -10.34 -19.39 -18.84
CA GLU A 326 -10.49 -19.09 -17.42
C GLU A 326 -11.69 -18.18 -17.13
N PHE A 327 -12.32 -18.42 -15.99
CA PHE A 327 -13.25 -17.53 -15.34
C PHE A 327 -12.70 -17.15 -13.96
N SER A 328 -12.79 -15.88 -13.61
CA SER A 328 -12.38 -15.37 -12.31
C SER A 328 -13.37 -14.32 -11.83
N GLU A 329 -13.84 -14.49 -10.61
CA GLU A 329 -14.79 -13.61 -9.94
C GLU A 329 -14.42 -13.40 -8.48
N ARG A 330 -14.72 -12.21 -7.97
CA ARG A 330 -14.56 -11.80 -6.57
C ARG A 330 -15.79 -11.01 -6.14
N GLU A 331 -15.88 -10.58 -4.89
CA GLU A 331 -17.05 -9.83 -4.40
C GLU A 331 -17.35 -8.53 -5.17
N ARG A 332 -16.34 -7.95 -5.84
CA ARG A 332 -16.45 -6.73 -6.65
C ARG A 332 -16.86 -6.99 -8.11
N GLY A 333 -17.03 -8.25 -8.51
CA GLY A 333 -17.43 -8.65 -9.85
C GLY A 333 -16.43 -9.59 -10.55
N SER A 334 -16.71 -9.87 -11.82
CA SER A 334 -15.87 -10.72 -12.67
C SER A 334 -14.71 -9.94 -13.27
N SER A 335 -13.49 -10.45 -13.10
CA SER A 335 -12.29 -9.92 -13.73
C SER A 335 -11.97 -10.60 -15.06
N ARG A 336 -12.54 -11.78 -15.32
CA ARG A 336 -12.33 -12.57 -16.52
C ARG A 336 -13.46 -13.59 -16.71
N ASN A 337 -13.95 -13.76 -17.94
CA ASN A 337 -14.97 -14.75 -18.26
C ASN A 337 -14.82 -15.29 -19.70
N ASP A 338 -13.71 -15.97 -19.98
CA ASP A 338 -13.49 -16.59 -21.29
C ASP A 338 -14.49 -17.74 -21.54
N LEU A 339 -14.96 -18.36 -20.45
CA LEU A 339 -15.85 -19.52 -20.46
C LEU A 339 -17.31 -19.15 -20.78
N LYS A 340 -17.66 -17.85 -20.74
CA LYS A 340 -19.02 -17.31 -20.94
C LYS A 340 -20.05 -17.95 -20.01
N ILE A 341 -19.67 -18.21 -18.76
CA ILE A 341 -20.54 -18.79 -17.73
C ILE A 341 -21.21 -17.68 -16.90
N PRO A 342 -22.37 -17.94 -16.28
CA PRO A 342 -23.01 -16.98 -15.38
C PRO A 342 -22.11 -16.68 -14.17
N ALA A 343 -22.13 -15.42 -13.73
CA ALA A 343 -21.49 -15.01 -12.49
C ALA A 343 -22.24 -15.57 -11.27
N LEU A 344 -21.51 -15.88 -10.19
CA LEU A 344 -22.11 -16.18 -8.90
C LEU A 344 -22.77 -14.93 -8.32
N GLY A 345 -22.07 -13.79 -8.39
CA GLY A 345 -22.53 -12.49 -7.92
C GLY A 345 -22.39 -12.31 -6.41
N LYS A 346 -22.22 -11.04 -6.00
CA LYS A 346 -22.19 -10.64 -4.59
C LYS A 346 -23.52 -10.99 -3.90
N GLY A 347 -23.45 -11.59 -2.71
CA GLY A 347 -24.64 -11.97 -1.94
C GLY A 347 -25.18 -13.38 -2.22
N ASN A 348 -24.54 -14.13 -3.14
CA ASN A 348 -24.94 -15.49 -3.53
C ASN A 348 -23.91 -16.58 -3.18
N LEU A 349 -22.88 -16.32 -2.36
CA LEU A 349 -21.90 -17.30 -1.91
C LEU A 349 -22.54 -18.55 -1.31
N ALA A 350 -23.64 -18.39 -0.56
CA ALA A 350 -24.39 -19.52 -0.01
C ALA A 350 -25.03 -20.42 -1.09
N SER A 351 -25.25 -19.88 -2.29
CA SER A 351 -25.80 -20.57 -3.47
C SER A 351 -24.71 -21.17 -4.37
N PHE A 352 -23.44 -21.15 -3.94
CA PHE A 352 -22.33 -21.75 -4.70
C PHE A 352 -22.57 -23.21 -5.12
N PRO A 353 -23.13 -24.12 -4.28
CA PRO A 353 -23.44 -25.49 -4.71
C PRO A 353 -24.45 -25.54 -5.87
N ASP A 354 -25.46 -24.67 -5.87
CA ASP A 354 -26.45 -24.61 -6.94
C ASP A 354 -25.88 -23.96 -8.20
N TRP A 355 -25.01 -22.96 -8.05
CA TRP A 355 -24.26 -22.38 -9.16
C TRP A 355 -23.38 -23.44 -9.84
N LEU A 356 -22.71 -24.32 -9.09
CA LEU A 356 -21.95 -25.45 -9.66
C LEU A 356 -22.83 -26.39 -10.48
N LYS A 357 -24.05 -26.70 -10.00
CA LYS A 357 -25.00 -27.55 -10.75
C LYS A 357 -25.40 -26.89 -12.08
N GLN A 358 -25.60 -25.57 -12.08
CA GLN A 358 -25.95 -24.81 -13.29
C GLN A 358 -24.86 -24.86 -14.36
N LEU A 359 -23.58 -24.95 -13.97
CA LEU A 359 -22.46 -25.03 -14.92
C LEU A 359 -22.50 -26.27 -15.82
N ARG A 360 -23.25 -27.32 -15.45
CA ARG A 360 -23.48 -28.49 -16.31
C ARG A 360 -24.16 -28.12 -17.63
N HIS A 361 -25.00 -27.09 -17.64
CA HIS A 361 -25.60 -26.56 -18.88
C HIS A 361 -24.60 -25.88 -19.81
N HIS A 362 -23.37 -25.67 -19.34
CA HIS A 362 -22.26 -25.09 -20.09
C HIS A 362 -21.15 -26.11 -20.38
N ASP A 363 -21.45 -27.42 -20.30
CA ASP A 363 -20.51 -28.54 -20.47
C ASP A 363 -19.36 -28.53 -19.46
N LEU A 364 -19.62 -28.07 -18.24
CA LEU A 364 -18.67 -28.07 -17.13
C LEU A 364 -19.26 -28.90 -15.97
N ASP A 365 -18.88 -30.17 -15.88
CA ASP A 365 -19.31 -31.06 -14.78
C ASP A 365 -18.18 -31.26 -13.78
N PHE A 366 -18.33 -30.68 -12.58
CA PHE A 366 -17.36 -30.78 -11.49
C PHE A 366 -17.74 -31.90 -10.52
N ASP A 367 -16.74 -32.66 -10.09
CA ASP A 367 -16.92 -33.83 -9.23
C ASP A 367 -16.81 -33.45 -7.76
N VAL A 368 -17.96 -33.09 -7.16
CA VAL A 368 -18.06 -32.65 -5.77
C VAL A 368 -17.55 -33.70 -4.79
N ASP A 369 -17.73 -34.99 -5.10
CA ASP A 369 -17.25 -36.10 -4.26
C ASP A 369 -15.72 -36.19 -4.23
N ALA A 370 -15.05 -35.64 -5.25
CA ALA A 370 -13.59 -35.57 -5.37
C ALA A 370 -13.02 -34.22 -4.89
N ALA A 371 -13.80 -33.38 -4.20
CA ALA A 371 -13.36 -32.08 -3.73
C ALA A 371 -12.25 -32.17 -2.66
N ASP A 372 -11.18 -31.39 -2.82
CA ASP A 372 -10.22 -31.10 -1.75
C ASP A 372 -10.67 -29.85 -0.97
N ILE A 373 -10.97 -30.03 0.31
CA ILE A 373 -11.48 -28.98 1.18
C ILE A 373 -10.53 -28.77 2.35
N ARG A 374 -10.02 -27.55 2.49
CA ARG A 374 -9.06 -27.17 3.52
C ARG A 374 -9.61 -26.03 4.34
N VAL A 375 -9.77 -26.27 5.64
CA VAL A 375 -10.34 -25.31 6.61
C VAL A 375 -9.29 -24.94 7.66
N GLY A 376 -8.11 -24.52 7.20
CA GLY A 376 -6.97 -24.18 8.05
C GLY A 376 -6.64 -25.24 9.11
N ARG A 377 -6.58 -24.83 10.39
CA ARG A 377 -6.32 -25.73 11.53
C ARG A 377 -7.53 -26.57 11.93
N LYS A 378 -8.74 -26.22 11.47
CA LYS A 378 -10.02 -26.84 11.89
C LYS A 378 -10.44 -27.93 10.90
N ARG A 379 -9.59 -28.96 10.74
CA ARG A 379 -9.79 -30.02 9.74
C ARG A 379 -11.15 -30.72 9.83
N ALA A 380 -11.71 -30.87 11.03
CA ALA A 380 -13.03 -31.46 11.24
C ALA A 380 -14.16 -30.68 10.53
N ALA A 381 -14.01 -29.36 10.37
CA ALA A 381 -14.97 -28.50 9.69
C ALA A 381 -15.03 -28.75 8.17
N ALA A 382 -14.05 -29.42 7.58
CA ALA A 382 -14.09 -29.81 6.17
C ALA A 382 -15.29 -30.73 5.86
N LYS A 383 -15.72 -31.56 6.81
CA LYS A 383 -16.92 -32.40 6.66
C LYS A 383 -18.21 -31.58 6.56
N ILE A 384 -18.30 -30.49 7.32
CA ILE A 384 -19.45 -29.57 7.28
C ILE A 384 -19.52 -28.88 5.92
N VAL A 385 -18.38 -28.39 5.42
CA VAL A 385 -18.29 -27.76 4.11
C VAL A 385 -18.58 -28.77 2.99
N SER A 386 -18.12 -30.02 3.12
CA SER A 386 -18.44 -31.11 2.17
C SER A 386 -19.95 -31.39 2.12
N ALA A 387 -20.62 -31.47 3.28
CA ALA A 387 -22.07 -31.65 3.34
C ALA A 387 -22.83 -30.48 2.68
N TRP A 388 -22.37 -29.25 2.89
CA TRP A 388 -22.93 -28.07 2.20
C TRP A 388 -22.75 -28.12 0.68
N LEU A 389 -21.61 -28.60 0.18
CA LEU A 389 -21.38 -28.74 -1.27
C LEU A 389 -22.24 -29.82 -1.92
N ALA A 390 -22.58 -30.89 -1.18
CA ALA A 390 -23.44 -31.96 -1.68
C ALA A 390 -24.88 -31.48 -1.95
N GLY A 391 -25.32 -30.41 -1.27
CA GLY A 391 -26.63 -29.78 -1.46
C GLY A 391 -27.72 -30.37 -0.57
#